data_AF-A0A928A677-F1
#
_entry.id   AF-A0A928A677-F1
#
_cell.length_a   1.000
_cell.length_b   1.000
_cell.length_c   1.000
_cell.angle_alpha   90.00
_cell.angle_beta   90.00
_cell.angle_gamma   90.00
#
_symmetry.space_group_name_H-M   'P 1'
#
loop_
_entity.id
_entity.type
_entity.pdbx_description
1 polymer ?
#
loop_
_entity_poly.entity_id
_entity_poly.type
_entity_poly.pdbx_seq_one_letter_code
_entity_poly.pdbx_strand_id
1 'polypeptide(L)'
;MINRIIMELYDDYLNNNIESLIEFSKKTLPSDGTDKLFIGCMLIMFSRANGFKSRYDCNREQLLSIVYAVKEKIGESNLLEFYIDRLNTKKGINKYFNNVFNDVNLVKHADLIIKYLEQFKPRFIEDIKKYEDKIDAYIKNKGVDPNE
;
A
#
# COMPACT_ATOMS: atom_id res chain seq x y z
N MET A 1 4.52 3.27 11.43
CA MET A 1 5.37 2.06 11.43
C MET A 1 5.68 1.59 10.01
N ILE A 2 4.69 1.18 9.20
CA ILE A 2 4.95 0.68 7.83
C ILE A 2 5.67 1.67 6.91
N ASN A 3 5.34 2.97 6.96
CA ASN A 3 6.03 3.99 6.14
C ASN A 3 7.54 4.01 6.41
N ARG A 4 7.97 3.78 7.65
CA ARG A 4 9.39 3.71 8.00
C ARG A 4 10.06 2.52 7.34
N ILE A 5 9.42 1.35 7.39
CA ILE A 5 9.91 0.13 6.74
C ILE A 5 9.98 0.32 5.23
N ILE A 6 8.94 0.88 4.61
CA ILE A 6 8.92 1.19 3.17
C ILE A 6 10.08 2.11 2.79
N MET A 7 10.36 3.14 3.61
CA MET A 7 11.49 4.05 3.39
C MET A 7 12.83 3.34 3.55
N GLU A 8 13.00 2.47 4.54
CA GLU A 8 14.23 1.68 4.73
C GLU A 8 14.46 0.72 3.55
N LEU A 9 13.40 0.06 3.06
CA LEU A 9 13.46 -0.78 1.86
C LEU A 9 13.76 0.02 0.58
N TYR A 10 13.30 1.27 0.50
CA TYR A 10 13.67 2.16 -0.59
C TYR A 10 15.14 2.55 -0.54
N ASP A 11 15.67 2.83 0.65
CA ASP A 11 17.09 3.15 0.85
C ASP A 11 17.97 1.95 0.43
N ASP A 12 17.57 0.72 0.79
CA ASP A 12 18.23 -0.51 0.34
C ASP A 12 18.16 -0.68 -1.19
N TYR A 13 16.99 -0.41 -1.78
CA TYR A 13 16.82 -0.41 -3.24
C TYR A 13 17.78 0.58 -3.94
N LEU A 14 17.97 1.79 -3.40
CA LEU A 14 18.91 2.77 -3.93
C LEU A 14 20.37 2.28 -3.86
N ASN A 15 20.69 1.44 -2.88
CA ASN A 15 21.98 0.77 -2.75
C ASN A 15 22.08 -0.52 -3.59
N ASN A 16 21.16 -0.72 -4.55
CA ASN A 16 21.03 -1.93 -5.38
C ASN A 16 20.78 -3.22 -4.59
N ASN A 17 20.25 -3.12 -3.37
CA ASN A 17 19.89 -4.26 -2.54
C ASN A 17 18.38 -4.51 -2.60
N ILE A 18 17.97 -5.36 -3.54
CA ILE A 18 16.56 -5.81 -3.66
C ILE A 18 16.27 -6.99 -2.70
N GLU A 19 17.29 -7.67 -2.17
CA GLU A 19 17.10 -8.86 -1.34
C GLU A 19 16.35 -8.54 -0.05
N SER A 20 16.59 -7.37 0.56
CA SER A 20 15.82 -6.90 1.72
C SER A 20 14.31 -6.88 1.46
N LEU A 21 13.89 -6.41 0.26
CA LEU A 21 12.48 -6.39 -0.12
C LEU A 21 11.94 -7.81 -0.34
N ILE A 22 12.72 -8.68 -0.97
CA ILE A 22 12.34 -10.08 -1.21
C ILE A 22 12.16 -10.82 0.12
N GLU A 23 13.12 -10.69 1.03
CA GLU A 23 13.07 -11.30 2.36
C GLU A 23 11.90 -10.77 3.18
N PHE A 24 11.69 -9.46 3.18
CA PHE A 24 10.55 -8.82 3.84
C PHE A 24 9.23 -9.37 3.31
N SER A 25 9.08 -9.49 1.98
CA SER A 25 7.85 -9.99 1.35
C SER A 25 7.56 -11.43 1.76
N LYS A 26 8.55 -12.32 1.69
CA LYS A 26 8.42 -13.75 2.09
C LYS A 26 8.05 -13.94 3.57
N LYS A 27 8.51 -13.04 4.45
CA LYS A 27 8.18 -13.08 5.89
C LYS A 27 6.78 -12.55 6.19
N THR A 28 6.22 -11.73 5.30
CA THR A 28 5.01 -10.95 5.58
C THR A 28 3.79 -11.49 4.85
N LEU A 29 3.97 -12.06 3.66
CA LEU A 29 2.91 -12.44 2.75
C LEU A 29 3.04 -13.90 2.31
N PRO A 30 1.92 -14.56 1.94
CA PRO A 30 1.97 -15.90 1.38
C PRO A 30 2.78 -15.96 0.08
N SER A 31 3.56 -17.03 -0.09
CA SER A 31 4.34 -17.32 -1.30
C SER A 31 3.50 -17.98 -2.40
N ASP A 32 2.29 -17.47 -2.63
CA ASP A 32 1.32 -18.00 -3.61
C ASP A 32 1.12 -17.08 -4.81
N GLY A 33 1.96 -16.05 -4.97
CA GLY A 33 1.77 -14.97 -5.94
C GLY A 33 1.49 -13.63 -5.26
N THR A 34 0.96 -13.63 -4.03
CA THR A 34 0.76 -12.42 -3.23
C THR A 34 2.08 -11.70 -2.96
N ASP A 35 3.12 -12.44 -2.56
CA ASP A 35 4.48 -11.94 -2.34
C ASP A 35 5.08 -11.27 -3.59
N LYS A 36 4.88 -11.89 -4.76
CA LYS A 36 5.38 -11.39 -6.05
C LYS A 36 4.65 -10.14 -6.51
N LEU A 37 3.32 -10.13 -6.39
CA LEU A 37 2.49 -8.94 -6.65
C LEU A 37 2.95 -7.77 -5.77
N PHE A 38 3.16 -8.03 -4.48
CA PHE A 38 3.65 -7.03 -3.54
C PHE A 38 5.03 -6.48 -3.91
N ILE A 39 6.00 -7.36 -4.21
CA ILE A 39 7.35 -6.95 -4.64
C ILE A 39 7.26 -6.09 -5.90
N GLY A 40 6.48 -6.51 -6.89
CA GLY A 40 6.26 -5.76 -8.12
C GLY A 40 5.71 -4.35 -7.86
N CYS A 41 4.66 -4.23 -7.05
CA CYS A 41 4.07 -2.95 -6.68
C CYS A 41 5.06 -2.03 -5.93
N MET A 42 5.86 -2.58 -5.01
CA MET A 42 6.90 -1.84 -4.30
C MET A 42 7.98 -1.31 -5.27
N LEU A 43 8.43 -2.13 -6.21
CA LEU A 43 9.42 -1.70 -7.21
C LEU A 43 8.87 -0.63 -8.17
N ILE A 44 7.58 -0.70 -8.53
CA ILE A 44 6.93 0.39 -9.28
C ILE A 44 7.00 1.69 -8.46
N MET A 45 6.60 1.66 -7.20
CA MET A 45 6.64 2.84 -6.31
C MET A 45 8.06 3.41 -6.23
N PHE A 46 9.05 2.57 -5.94
CA PHE A 46 10.45 2.98 -5.83
C PHE A 46 10.99 3.58 -7.13
N SER A 47 10.62 3.00 -8.28
CA SER A 47 11.09 3.50 -9.57
C SER A 47 10.48 4.85 -9.98
N ARG A 48 9.32 5.19 -9.39
CA ARG A 48 8.59 6.44 -9.62
C ARG A 48 8.96 7.52 -8.62
N ALA A 49 9.47 7.15 -7.45
CA ALA A 49 10.01 8.08 -6.46
C ALA A 49 11.24 8.80 -7.03
N ASN A 50 11.03 10.01 -7.54
CA ASN A 50 12.04 10.84 -8.21
C ASN A 50 11.96 12.28 -7.68
N GLY A 51 13.08 13.02 -7.76
CA GLY A 51 13.11 14.44 -7.42
C GLY A 51 13.52 14.74 -5.98
N PHE A 52 13.29 15.97 -5.53
CA PHE A 52 13.63 16.41 -4.17
C PHE A 52 12.78 15.64 -3.17
N LYS A 53 13.40 15.00 -2.18
CA LYS A 53 12.73 14.22 -1.12
C LYS A 53 11.96 12.98 -1.63
N SER A 54 12.46 12.30 -2.67
CA SER A 54 11.87 11.05 -3.22
C SER A 54 11.51 9.98 -2.18
N ARG A 55 12.26 9.90 -1.09
CA ARG A 55 11.99 9.01 0.05
C ARG A 55 10.58 9.20 0.65
N TYR A 56 10.02 10.41 0.61
CA TYR A 56 8.70 10.71 1.17
C TYR A 56 7.54 10.29 0.23
N ASP A 57 7.83 10.05 -1.05
CA ASP A 57 6.89 9.45 -1.99
C ASP A 57 6.77 7.94 -1.77
N CYS A 58 7.70 7.34 -1.02
CA CYS A 58 7.67 5.93 -0.66
C CYS A 58 6.85 5.74 0.62
N ASN A 59 5.52 5.70 0.49
CA ASN A 59 4.62 5.57 1.63
C ASN A 59 3.44 4.63 1.34
N ARG A 60 2.72 4.26 2.40
CA ARG A 60 1.57 3.35 2.40
C ARG A 60 0.48 3.76 1.41
N GLU A 61 0.16 5.05 1.28
CA GLU A 61 -0.90 5.52 0.37
C GLU A 61 -0.50 5.33 -1.08
N GLN A 62 0.76 5.64 -1.41
CA GLN A 62 1.29 5.44 -2.76
C GLN A 62 1.31 3.96 -3.14
N LEU A 63 1.74 3.09 -2.21
CA LEU A 63 1.70 1.64 -2.42
C LEU A 63 0.26 1.13 -2.58
N LEU A 64 -0.67 1.57 -1.73
CA LEU A 64 -2.09 1.21 -1.85
C LEU A 64 -2.65 1.61 -3.21
N SER A 65 -2.38 2.83 -3.66
CA SER A 65 -2.82 3.33 -4.97
C SER A 65 -2.37 2.40 -6.12
N ILE A 66 -1.12 1.92 -6.09
CA ILE A 66 -0.60 0.98 -7.09
C ILE A 66 -1.30 -0.38 -6.99
N VAL A 67 -1.54 -0.90 -5.78
CA VAL A 67 -2.22 -2.19 -5.59
C VAL A 67 -3.69 -2.10 -6.03
N TYR A 68 -4.37 -0.98 -5.77
CA TYR A 68 -5.74 -0.75 -6.22
C TYR A 68 -5.88 -0.78 -7.75
N ALA A 69 -4.84 -0.42 -8.50
CA ALA A 69 -4.86 -0.52 -9.97
C ALA A 69 -5.05 -1.95 -10.50
N VAL A 70 -4.80 -3.00 -9.70
CA VAL A 70 -5.15 -4.39 -10.04
C VAL A 70 -6.67 -4.58 -10.15
N LYS A 71 -7.43 -3.82 -9.36
CA LYS A 71 -8.88 -3.94 -9.24
C LYS A 71 -9.63 -3.11 -10.28
N GLU A 72 -8.94 -2.14 -10.90
CA GLU A 72 -9.49 -1.32 -11.97
C GLU A 72 -9.37 -2.04 -13.31
N LYS A 73 -10.50 -2.25 -14.00
CA LYS A 73 -10.55 -2.94 -15.29
C LYS A 73 -10.39 -1.98 -16.46
N ILE A 74 -9.71 -2.43 -17.51
CA ILE A 74 -9.60 -1.75 -18.80
C ILE A 74 -9.75 -2.75 -19.94
N GLY A 75 -10.95 -2.84 -20.49
CA GLY A 75 -11.32 -3.94 -21.40
C GLY A 75 -11.16 -5.29 -20.70
N GLU A 76 -10.45 -6.22 -21.36
CA GLU A 76 -10.18 -7.56 -20.84
C GLU A 76 -9.04 -7.60 -19.80
N SER A 77 -8.26 -6.53 -19.66
CA SER A 77 -7.10 -6.43 -18.76
C SER A 77 -7.42 -5.63 -17.50
N ASN A 78 -6.46 -5.52 -16.58
CA ASN A 78 -6.49 -4.60 -15.45
C ASN A 78 -5.52 -3.43 -15.65
N LEU A 79 -5.74 -2.33 -14.94
CA LEU A 79 -4.99 -1.09 -15.12
C LEU A 79 -3.51 -1.26 -14.77
N LEU A 80 -3.17 -2.11 -13.79
CA LEU A 80 -1.78 -2.39 -13.43
C LEU A 80 -1.06 -3.20 -14.52
N GLU A 81 -1.72 -4.20 -15.08
CA GLU A 81 -1.19 -4.98 -16.22
C GLU A 81 -0.97 -4.09 -17.44
N PHE A 82 -1.96 -3.25 -17.80
CA PHE A 82 -1.79 -2.25 -18.86
C PHE A 82 -0.60 -1.33 -18.60
N TYR A 83 -0.43 -0.83 -17.38
CA TYR A 83 0.72 0.00 -17.01
C TYR A 83 2.03 -0.75 -17.22
N ILE A 84 2.14 -2.00 -16.77
CA ILE A 84 3.35 -2.81 -16.91
C ILE A 84 3.68 -3.07 -18.38
N ASP A 85 2.69 -3.39 -19.20
CA ASP A 85 2.89 -3.77 -20.60
C ASP A 85 3.14 -2.57 -21.52
N ARG A 86 2.55 -1.41 -21.22
CA ARG A 86 2.48 -0.28 -22.16
C ARG A 86 3.20 0.98 -21.70
N LEU A 87 3.33 1.21 -20.40
CA LEU A 87 3.83 2.48 -19.86
C LEU A 87 5.13 2.33 -19.08
N ASN A 88 5.35 1.19 -18.44
CA ASN A 88 6.53 0.98 -17.61
C ASN A 88 7.80 0.86 -18.47
N THR A 89 8.70 1.82 -18.33
CA THR A 89 9.99 1.85 -19.04
C THR A 89 11.13 1.19 -18.23
N LYS A 90 10.86 0.77 -16.98
CA LYS A 90 11.86 0.23 -16.07
C LYS A 90 12.01 -1.27 -16.26
N LYS A 91 13.20 -1.68 -16.72
CA LYS A 91 13.55 -3.09 -16.97
C LYS A 91 13.54 -3.91 -15.67
N GLY A 92 13.08 -5.16 -15.76
CA GLY A 92 13.21 -6.15 -14.70
C GLY A 92 12.14 -6.12 -13.61
N ILE A 93 11.19 -5.17 -13.65
CA ILE A 93 10.02 -5.17 -12.77
C ILE A 93 8.99 -6.21 -13.24
N ASN A 94 8.79 -6.33 -14.56
CA ASN A 94 7.88 -7.27 -15.20
C ASN A 94 8.08 -8.74 -14.74
N LYS A 95 9.32 -9.14 -14.43
CA LYS A 95 9.62 -10.51 -13.98
C LYS A 95 8.84 -10.93 -12.72
N TYR A 96 8.47 -9.97 -11.87
CA TYR A 96 7.67 -10.23 -10.66
C TYR A 96 6.18 -10.41 -10.96
N PHE A 97 5.73 -10.00 -12.14
CA PHE A 97 4.34 -10.18 -12.58
C PHE A 97 4.13 -11.39 -13.48
N ASN A 98 5.21 -12.11 -13.83
CA ASN A 98 5.13 -13.34 -14.62
C ASN A 98 4.15 -14.33 -13.99
N ASN A 99 3.10 -14.66 -14.74
CA ASN A 99 1.99 -15.53 -14.33
C ASN A 99 1.10 -15.00 -13.19
N VAL A 100 1.39 -13.83 -12.63
CA VAL A 100 0.56 -13.21 -11.57
C VAL A 100 -0.73 -12.65 -12.19
N PHE A 101 -0.64 -11.96 -13.33
CA PHE A 101 -1.83 -11.37 -13.96
C PHE A 101 -2.80 -12.41 -14.56
N ASN A 102 -2.30 -13.61 -14.88
CA ASN A 102 -3.12 -14.72 -15.36
C ASN A 102 -3.66 -15.60 -14.22
N ASP A 103 -3.32 -15.29 -12.96
CA ASP A 103 -3.81 -16.04 -11.81
C ASP A 103 -5.29 -15.73 -11.56
N VAL A 104 -6.12 -16.76 -11.48
CA VAL A 104 -7.54 -16.65 -11.12
C VAL A 104 -7.76 -16.00 -9.74
N ASN A 105 -6.74 -16.03 -8.87
CA ASN A 105 -6.75 -15.43 -7.54
C ASN A 105 -6.13 -14.03 -7.49
N LEU A 106 -5.79 -13.39 -8.62
CA LEU A 106 -5.14 -12.07 -8.65
C LEU A 106 -5.86 -11.03 -7.75
N VAL A 107 -7.18 -10.97 -7.81
CA VAL A 107 -7.97 -10.03 -6.98
C VAL A 107 -7.83 -10.34 -5.49
N LYS A 108 -7.82 -11.63 -5.13
CA LYS A 108 -7.61 -12.08 -3.74
C LYS A 108 -6.20 -11.72 -3.24
N HIS A 109 -5.18 -11.85 -4.08
CA HIS A 109 -3.81 -11.44 -3.78
C HIS A 109 -3.76 -9.93 -3.48
N ALA A 110 -4.40 -9.11 -4.31
CA ALA A 110 -4.52 -7.68 -4.09
C ALA A 110 -5.26 -7.35 -2.78
N ASP A 111 -6.37 -8.02 -2.50
CA ASP A 111 -7.15 -7.82 -1.26
C ASP A 111 -6.35 -8.17 0.00
N LEU A 112 -5.50 -9.21 -0.04
CA LEU A 112 -4.60 -9.56 1.06
C LEU A 112 -3.57 -8.46 1.33
N ILE A 113 -2.98 -7.90 0.27
CA ILE A 113 -2.03 -6.80 0.37
C ILE A 113 -2.72 -5.54 0.91
N ILE A 114 -3.90 -5.21 0.39
CA ILE A 114 -4.71 -4.07 0.87
C ILE A 114 -5.01 -4.24 2.36
N LYS A 115 -5.52 -5.41 2.76
CA LYS A 115 -5.82 -5.72 4.16
C LYS A 115 -4.59 -5.58 5.05
N TYR A 116 -3.43 -6.05 4.61
CA TYR A 116 -2.17 -5.87 5.34
C TYR A 116 -1.84 -4.38 5.52
N LEU A 117 -1.88 -3.58 4.45
CA LEU A 117 -1.54 -2.16 4.48
C LEU A 117 -2.56 -1.33 5.29
N GLU A 118 -3.83 -1.71 5.30
CA GLU A 118 -4.87 -1.03 6.08
C GLU A 118 -4.73 -1.21 7.59
N GLN A 119 -4.05 -2.25 8.08
CA GLN A 119 -3.79 -2.42 9.51
C GLN A 119 -2.99 -1.24 10.10
N PHE A 120 -2.20 -0.56 9.25
CA PHE A 120 -1.35 0.56 9.61
C PHE A 120 -2.00 1.93 9.36
N LYS A 121 -3.27 1.99 8.94
CA LYS A 121 -3.98 3.27 8.78
C LYS A 121 -4.04 4.02 10.13
N PRO A 122 -3.95 5.37 10.13
CA PRO A 122 -4.23 6.14 11.33
C PRO A 122 -5.63 5.83 11.86
N ARG A 123 -5.75 5.65 13.18
CA ARG A 123 -7.01 5.27 13.86
C ARG A 123 -7.60 6.42 14.66
N PHE A 124 -7.46 7.64 14.14
CA PHE A 124 -7.80 8.85 14.89
C PHE A 124 -9.26 8.85 15.38
N ILE A 125 -10.20 8.42 14.54
CA ILE A 125 -11.61 8.35 14.90
C ILE A 125 -11.83 7.29 15.99
N GLU A 126 -11.26 6.10 15.84
CA GLU A 126 -11.37 5.03 16.82
C GLU A 126 -10.71 5.42 18.15
N ASP A 127 -9.60 6.17 18.09
CA ASP A 127 -8.90 6.69 19.26
C ASP A 127 -9.73 7.77 19.99
N ILE A 128 -10.45 8.63 19.26
CA ILE A 128 -11.42 9.56 19.86
C ILE A 128 -12.57 8.80 20.52
N LYS A 129 -13.13 7.80 19.84
CA LYS A 129 -14.28 7.03 20.35
C LYS A 129 -14.00 6.28 21.66
N LYS A 130 -12.73 6.09 22.04
CA LYS A 130 -12.36 5.56 23.36
C LYS A 130 -12.69 6.50 24.53
N TYR A 131 -12.97 7.77 24.26
CA TYR A 131 -13.34 8.77 25.26
C TYR A 131 -14.85 8.99 25.34
N GLU A 132 -15.64 7.91 25.28
CA GLU A 132 -17.11 7.93 25.27
C GLU A 132 -17.69 8.81 26.40
N ASP A 133 -17.20 8.67 27.63
CA ASP A 133 -17.65 9.50 28.76
C ASP A 133 -17.49 11.01 28.55
N LYS A 134 -16.38 11.43 27.91
CA LYS A 134 -16.12 12.84 27.61
C LYS A 134 -17.01 13.34 26.47
N ILE A 135 -17.28 12.48 25.50
CA ILE A 135 -18.20 12.76 24.39
C ILE A 135 -19.61 12.96 24.96
N ASP A 136 -20.05 12.07 25.84
CA ASP A 136 -21.35 12.14 26.51
C ASP A 136 -21.48 13.38 27.39
N ALA A 137 -20.45 13.71 28.17
CA ALA A 137 -20.41 14.94 28.97
C ALA A 137 -20.52 16.19 28.09
N TYR A 138 -19.81 16.22 26.95
CA TYR A 138 -19.90 17.30 25.99
C TYR A 138 -21.32 17.42 25.41
N ILE A 139 -21.95 16.31 25.01
CA ILE A 139 -23.33 16.30 24.48
C ILE A 139 -24.31 16.83 25.52
N LYS A 140 -24.21 16.38 26.78
CA LYS A 140 -25.09 16.83 27.88
C LYS A 140 -24.95 18.32 28.17
N ASN A 141 -23.73 18.86 28.12
CA ASN A 141 -23.47 20.27 28.42
C ASN A 141 -23.75 21.21 27.24
N LYS A 142 -23.91 20.67 26.02
CA LYS A 142 -24.17 21.48 24.81
C LYS A 142 -25.62 21.98 24.70
N GLY A 143 -26.52 21.48 25.55
CA GLY A 143 -27.92 21.92 25.64
C GLY A 143 -28.23 22.80 26.86
N VAL A 144 -27.21 23.23 27.61
CA VAL A 144 -27.38 24.14 28.74
C VAL A 144 -26.82 25.49 28.31
N ASP A 145 -27.69 26.39 27.85
CA ASP A 145 -27.33 27.81 27.76
C ASP A 145 -27.10 28.31 29.19
N PRO A 146 -25.92 28.85 29.55
CA PRO A 146 -25.70 29.40 30.89
C PRO A 146 -26.58 30.63 31.18
N ASN A 147 -27.31 31.15 30.18
CA ASN A 147 -28.10 32.38 30.26
C ASN A 147 -29.61 32.22 29.97
N GLU A 148 -30.17 31.00 29.91
CA GLU A 148 -31.63 30.76 29.88
C GLU A 148 -32.20 30.36 31.24
#